data_AF-A0A1Q3C280-F1
#
_entry.id   AF-A0A1Q3C280-F1
#
_cell.length_a   1.000
_cell.length_b   1.000
_cell.length_c   1.000
_cell.angle_alpha   90.00
_cell.angle_beta   90.00
_cell.angle_gamma   90.00
#
_symmetry.space_group_name_H-M   'P 1'
#
loop_
_entity.id
_entity.type
_entity.pdbx_description
1 polymer ?
#
loop_
_entity_poly.entity_id
_entity_poly.type
_entity_poly.pdbx_seq_one_letter_code
_entity_poly.pdbx_strand_id
1 'polypeptide(L)'
;MKVYTAKSIFKDLKLAKEEFIQASVYIHKETKIFLPKILQYFEKDMSLGVPGLLEDISGCLLKVQQKAIRKCMKGRYDRYVHWLPQSATFRYIIHGELAEGRTSDNVLTLDE
;
A
#
# COMPACT_ATOMS: atom_id res chain seq x y z
N MET A 1 -17.26 17.02 17.23
CA MET A 1 -15.83 17.34 17.46
C MET A 1 -15.14 16.05 17.89
N LYS A 2 -14.20 15.52 17.09
CA LYS A 2 -13.40 14.34 17.49
C LYS A 2 -12.37 14.81 18.52
N VAL A 3 -12.42 14.27 19.74
CA VAL A 3 -11.42 14.53 20.78
C VAL A 3 -10.29 13.52 20.58
N TYR A 4 -9.14 14.01 20.13
CA TYR A 4 -7.96 13.18 19.95
C TYR A 4 -7.15 13.17 21.25
N THR A 5 -6.87 11.99 21.77
CA THR A 5 -5.94 11.77 22.88
C THR A 5 -4.69 11.09 22.35
N ALA A 6 -3.54 11.24 23.02
CA ALA A 6 -2.32 10.57 22.61
C ALA A 6 -2.52 9.05 22.42
N LYS A 7 -3.34 8.43 23.29
CA LYS A 7 -3.70 7.01 23.21
C LYS A 7 -4.52 6.69 21.96
N SER A 8 -5.49 7.53 21.58
CA SER A 8 -6.29 7.29 20.38
C SER A 8 -5.45 7.46 19.11
N ILE A 9 -4.58 8.48 19.05
CA ILE A 9 -3.70 8.72 17.91
C ILE A 9 -2.75 7.53 17.70
N PHE A 10 -2.12 7.03 18.77
CA PHE A 10 -1.22 5.88 18.66
C PHE A 10 -1.93 4.63 18.16
N LYS A 11 -3.17 4.40 18.62
CA LYS A 11 -4.00 3.28 18.15
C LYS A 11 -4.31 3.42 16.67
N ASP A 12 -4.73 4.61 16.24
CA ASP A 12 -5.10 4.88 14.84
C ASP A 12 -3.88 4.73 13.92
N LEU A 13 -2.70 5.20 14.35
CA LEU A 13 -1.46 5.04 13.61
C LEU A 13 -1.03 3.57 13.50
N LYS A 14 -1.16 2.81 14.59
CA LYS A 14 -0.86 1.37 14.57
C LYS A 14 -1.77 0.64 13.59
N LEU A 15 -3.07 0.95 13.60
CA LEU A 15 -4.04 0.36 12.66
C LEU A 15 -3.70 0.74 11.22
N ALA A 16 -3.43 2.01 10.95
CA ALA A 16 -3.05 2.48 9.62
C ALA A 16 -1.76 1.81 9.10
N LYS A 17 -0.79 1.56 9.99
CA LYS A 17 0.43 0.79 9.65
C LYS A 17 0.07 -0.63 9.20
N GLU A 18 -0.75 -1.32 9.99
CA GLU A 18 -1.18 -2.70 9.71
C GLU A 18 -1.94 -2.77 8.37
N GLU A 19 -2.92 -1.89 8.16
CA GLU A 19 -3.71 -1.82 6.91
C GLU A 19 -2.82 -1.50 5.70
N PHE A 20 -1.90 -0.55 5.84
CA PHE A 20 -0.94 -0.23 4.79
C PHE A 20 -0.10 -1.45 4.40
N ILE A 21 0.45 -2.17 5.39
CA ILE A 21 1.26 -3.35 5.14
C ILE A 21 0.43 -4.43 4.44
N GLN A 22 -0.79 -4.70 4.90
CA GLN A 22 -1.68 -5.69 4.29
C GLN A 22 -2.07 -5.33 2.86
N ALA A 23 -2.31 -4.05 2.56
CA ALA A 23 -2.70 -3.59 1.24
C ALA A 23 -1.52 -3.52 0.25
N SER A 24 -0.31 -3.31 0.75
CA SER A 24 0.85 -2.98 -0.07
C SER A 24 1.83 -4.14 -0.28
N VAL A 25 1.87 -5.10 0.66
CA VAL A 25 2.73 -6.28 0.55
C VAL A 25 2.06 -7.34 -0.30
N TYR A 26 2.71 -7.68 -1.41
CA TYR A 26 2.21 -8.67 -2.37
C TYR A 26 3.11 -9.90 -2.41
N ILE A 27 2.52 -11.09 -2.36
CA ILE A 27 3.25 -12.36 -2.42
C ILE A 27 2.85 -13.09 -3.70
N HIS A 28 3.82 -13.34 -4.57
CA HIS A 28 3.62 -14.05 -5.82
C HIS A 28 4.17 -15.49 -5.72
N LYS A 29 3.36 -16.47 -6.14
CA LYS A 29 3.73 -17.89 -6.19
C LYS A 29 4.38 -18.40 -4.90
N GLU A 30 3.93 -17.90 -3.75
CA GLU A 30 4.39 -18.25 -2.39
C GLU A 30 5.92 -18.16 -2.17
N THR A 31 6.64 -17.45 -3.04
CA THR A 31 8.10 -17.44 -3.06
C THR A 31 8.67 -16.04 -3.21
N LYS A 32 8.03 -15.20 -4.03
CA LYS A 32 8.47 -13.82 -4.27
C LYS A 32 7.63 -12.86 -3.46
N ILE A 33 8.29 -12.02 -2.66
CA ILE A 33 7.68 -11.01 -1.81
C ILE A 33 7.99 -9.65 -2.43
N PHE A 34 6.95 -8.91 -2.76
CA PHE A 34 7.04 -7.56 -3.29
C PHE A 34 6.74 -6.56 -2.18
N LEU A 35 7.71 -5.69 -1.90
CA LEU A 35 7.62 -4.68 -0.85
C LEU A 35 7.69 -3.28 -1.46
N PRO A 36 6.84 -2.34 -1.03
CA PRO A 36 6.98 -0.94 -1.37
C PRO A 36 8.37 -0.38 -1.02
N LYS A 37 8.92 0.49 -1.88
CA LYS A 37 10.22 1.13 -1.67
C LYS A 37 10.34 1.84 -0.32
N ILE A 38 9.24 2.40 0.19
CA ILE A 38 9.22 3.09 1.49
C ILE A 38 9.67 2.19 2.64
N LEU A 39 9.38 0.89 2.58
CA LEU A 39 9.80 -0.07 3.60
C LEU A 39 11.31 -0.31 3.59
N GLN A 40 11.99 -0.05 2.46
CA GLN A 40 13.45 -0.09 2.39
C GLN A 40 14.09 1.08 3.15
N TYR A 41 13.49 2.27 3.11
CA TYR A 41 13.96 3.42 3.87
C TYR A 41 13.69 3.21 5.36
N PHE A 42 12.47 2.76 5.70
CA PHE A 42 12.10 2.44 7.08
C PHE A 42 13.06 1.44 7.74
N GLU A 43 13.45 0.38 7.04
CA GLU A 43 14.41 -0.60 7.55
C GLU A 43 15.75 0.03 7.92
N LYS A 44 16.24 0.96 7.09
CA LYS A 44 17.49 1.70 7.33
C LYS A 44 17.35 2.68 8.50
N ASP A 45 16.27 3.45 8.53
CA ASP A 45 16.02 4.45 9.56
C ASP A 45 15.90 3.81 10.94
N MET A 46 15.30 2.61 11.00
CA MET A 46 15.14 1.84 12.24
C MET A 46 16.31 0.88 12.52
N SER A 47 17.31 0.81 11.64
CA SER A 47 18.45 -0.12 11.74
C SER A 47 18.04 -1.59 11.95
N LEU A 48 16.94 -2.01 11.33
CA LEU A 48 16.33 -3.32 11.56
C LEU A 48 16.99 -4.46 10.76
N GLY A 49 17.60 -4.16 9.63
CA GLY A 49 17.93 -5.18 8.64
C GLY A 49 16.68 -5.69 7.89
N VAL A 50 16.88 -6.24 6.69
CA VAL A 50 15.80 -6.92 5.94
C VAL A 50 15.13 -8.04 6.77
N PRO A 51 15.85 -8.86 7.56
CA PRO A 51 15.20 -9.87 8.41
C PRO A 51 14.29 -9.27 9.49
N GLY A 52 14.71 -8.19 10.17
CA GLY A 52 13.91 -7.52 11.18
C GLY A 52 12.68 -6.84 10.59
N LEU A 53 12.83 -6.25 9.39
CA LEU A 53 11.69 -5.73 8.62
C LEU A 53 10.68 -6.84 8.29
N LEU A 54 11.14 -7.99 7.81
CA LEU A 54 10.26 -9.11 7.47
C LEU A 54 9.53 -9.67 8.70
N GLU A 55 10.16 -9.65 9.87
CA GLU A 55 9.52 -10.06 11.12
C GLU A 55 8.39 -9.09 11.52
N ASP A 56 8.63 -7.77 11.51
CA ASP A 56 7.61 -6.76 11.83
C ASP A 56 6.43 -6.81 10.83
N ILE A 57 6.73 -6.94 9.53
CA ILE A 57 5.72 -7.09 8.48
C ILE A 57 4.91 -8.38 8.69
N SER A 58 5.57 -9.49 9.07
CA SER A 58 4.88 -10.77 9.26
C SER A 58 3.79 -10.69 10.34
N GLY A 59 3.99 -9.88 11.38
CA GLY A 59 3.00 -9.64 12.43
C GLY A 59 1.71 -8.98 11.94
N CYS A 60 1.79 -8.25 10.83
CA CYS A 60 0.66 -7.52 10.25
C CYS A 60 -0.12 -8.35 9.20
N LEU A 61 0.45 -9.45 8.69
CA LEU A 61 -0.14 -10.22 7.59
C LEU A 61 -0.99 -11.41 8.03
N LEU A 62 -1.81 -11.93 7.11
CA LEU A 62 -2.60 -13.14 7.32
C LEU A 62 -1.70 -14.38 7.48
N LYS A 63 -2.17 -15.38 8.23
CA LYS A 63 -1.42 -16.63 8.50
C LYS A 63 -0.88 -17.32 7.24
N VAL A 64 -1.61 -17.28 6.14
CA VAL A 64 -1.19 -17.86 4.85
C VAL A 64 0.04 -17.13 4.29
N GLN A 65 0.03 -15.80 4.33
CA GLN A 65 1.14 -14.94 3.88
C GLN A 65 2.36 -15.06 4.81
N GLN A 66 2.13 -15.19 6.12
CA GLN A 66 3.20 -15.41 7.11
C GLN A 66 4.03 -16.66 6.80
N LYS A 67 3.41 -17.74 6.29
CA LYS A 67 4.13 -18.97 5.92
C LYS A 67 5.12 -18.73 4.78
N ALA A 68 4.74 -17.92 3.80
CA ALA A 68 5.62 -17.53 2.69
C ALA A 68 6.80 -16.65 3.17
N ILE A 69 6.54 -15.69 4.07
CA ILE A 69 7.60 -14.89 4.70
C ILE A 69 8.58 -15.78 5.47
N ARG A 70 8.08 -16.69 6.32
CA ARG A 70 8.93 -17.62 7.08
C ARG A 70 9.78 -18.50 6.17
N LYS A 71 9.23 -18.93 5.02
CA LYS A 71 9.97 -19.70 4.02
C LYS A 71 11.08 -18.88 3.36
N CYS A 72 10.82 -17.61 3.06
CA CYS A 72 11.81 -16.65 2.56
C CYS A 72 12.93 -16.42 3.59
N MET A 73 12.59 -16.23 4.87
CA MET A 73 13.56 -15.99 5.95
C MET A 73 14.50 -17.19 6.20
N LYS A 74 14.04 -18.42 5.96
CA LYS A 74 14.89 -19.62 6.04
C LYS A 74 15.85 -19.77 4.86
N GLY A 75 15.62 -19.03 3.78
CA GLY A 75 16.43 -19.06 2.57
C GLY A 75 17.24 -17.77 2.36
N ARG A 76 17.76 -17.62 1.14
CA ARG A 76 18.43 -16.40 0.67
C ARG A 76 17.40 -15.31 0.35
N TYR A 77 17.06 -14.48 1.34
CA TYR A 77 16.03 -13.44 1.23
C TYR A 77 16.32 -12.42 0.12
N ASP A 78 17.59 -12.20 -0.24
CA ASP A 78 18.02 -11.36 -1.36
C ASP A 78 17.42 -11.78 -2.71
N ARG A 79 17.11 -13.07 -2.87
CA ARG A 79 16.51 -13.60 -4.12
C ARG A 79 14.99 -13.54 -4.15
N TYR A 80 14.36 -13.35 -3.00
CA TYR A 80 12.92 -13.46 -2.82
C TYR A 80 12.26 -12.11 -2.54
N VAL A 81 12.98 -11.17 -1.93
CA VAL A 81 12.50 -9.82 -1.65
C VAL A 81 12.75 -8.93 -2.87
N HIS A 82 11.67 -8.47 -3.47
CA HIS A 82 11.69 -7.54 -4.60
C HIS A 82 11.11 -6.20 -4.16
N TRP A 83 11.91 -5.14 -4.32
CA TRP A 83 11.46 -3.78 -4.05
C TRP A 83 10.68 -3.25 -5.24
N LEU A 84 9.43 -2.89 -5.02
CA LEU A 84 8.64 -2.17 -6.01
C LEU A 84 9.28 -0.80 -6.27
N PRO A 85 9.26 -0.30 -7.52
CA PRO A 85 9.73 1.04 -7.81
C PRO A 85 8.92 2.06 -7.00
N GLN A 86 9.56 3.17 -6.62
CA GLN A 86 8.88 4.27 -5.97
C GLN A 86 7.94 4.93 -6.97
N SER A 87 6.64 4.63 -6.88
CA SER A 87 5.62 5.34 -7.64
C SER A 87 5.01 6.41 -6.74
N ALA A 88 5.41 7.66 -6.97
CA ALA A 88 4.72 8.83 -6.43
C ALA A 88 3.61 9.31 -7.38
N THR A 89 3.24 8.48 -8.36
CA THR A 89 2.28 8.84 -9.39
C THR A 89 0.88 8.86 -8.77
N PHE A 90 0.37 10.07 -8.51
CA PHE A 90 -1.01 10.27 -8.10
C PHE A 90 -1.93 9.95 -9.28
N ARG A 91 -2.83 8.99 -9.10
CA ARG A 91 -3.91 8.72 -10.06
C ARG A 91 -5.07 9.66 -9.72
N TYR A 92 -5.25 10.69 -10.54
CA TYR A 92 -6.44 11.53 -10.46
C TYR A 92 -7.64 10.74 -10.99
N ILE A 93 -8.65 10.56 -10.15
CA ILE A 93 -9.97 10.11 -10.58
C ILE A 93 -10.79 11.39 -10.74
N ILE A 94 -10.93 11.86 -11.97
CA ILE A 94 -11.83 12.98 -12.28
C ILE A 94 -13.22 12.37 -12.40
N HIS A 95 -14.12 12.70 -11.47
CA HIS A 95 -15.53 12.33 -11.60
C HIS A 95 -16.09 13.03 -12.84
N GLY A 96 -16.58 12.25 -13.80
CA GLY A 96 -17.11 12.76 -15.07
C GLY A 96 -18.24 13.78 -14.90
N GLU A 97 -18.99 13.69 -13.81
CA GLU A 97 -20.06 14.64 -13.44
C GLU A 97 -19.56 16.08 -13.20
N LEU A 98 -18.26 16.26 -12.93
CA LEU A 98 -17.63 17.57 -12.77
C LEU A 98 -17.01 18.09 -14.08
N ALA A 99 -16.95 17.24 -15.12
CA ALA A 99 -16.35 17.54 -16.42
C ALA A 99 -17.39 17.95 -17.49
N GLU A 100 -18.69 17.90 -17.18
CA GLU A 100 -19.73 18.42 -18.06
C GLU A 100 -19.75 19.96 -18.02
N GLY A 101 -19.00 20.56 -18.95
CA GLY A 101 -19.18 21.96 -19.30
C GLY A 101 -20.61 22.19 -19.78
N ARG A 102 -21.30 23.18 -19.19
CA ARG A 102 -22.63 23.60 -19.65
C ARG A 102 -22.54 24.11 -21.08
N THR A 103 -22.73 23.25 -22.07
CA THR A 103 -23.10 23.67 -23.42
C THR A 103 -24.60 23.90 -23.42
N SER A 104 -25.00 25.10 -23.03
CA SER A 104 -26.29 25.64 -23.42
C SER A 104 -26.19 26.04 -24.88
N ASP A 105 -26.78 25.26 -25.78
CA ASP A 105 -27.26 25.76 -27.07
C ASP A 105 -28.57 25.02 -27.42
N ASN A 106 -29.67 25.74 -27.22
CA ASN A 106 -30.92 25.50 -27.92
C ASN A 106 -30.72 25.93 -29.38
N VAL A 107 -30.98 25.06 -30.37
CA VAL A 107 -31.66 25.43 -31.63
C VAL A 107 -32.27 24.16 -32.26
N LEU A 108 -33.61 24.13 -32.23
CA LEU A 108 -34.57 23.76 -33.27
C LEU A 108 -34.26 22.60 -34.25
N THR A 109 -35.13 21.60 -34.18
CA THR A 109 -35.64 20.76 -35.29
C THR A 109 -35.95 21.55 -36.56
N LEU A 110 -35.62 20.99 -37.74
CA LEU A 110 -36.33 20.97 -39.04
C LEU A 110 -35.46 20.17 -40.05
N ASP A 111 -35.89 18.95 -40.42
CA ASP A 111 -36.32 18.49 -41.78
C ASP A 111 -35.21 17.60 -42.39
N GLU A 112 -35.43 16.46 -43.06
CA GLU A 112 -36.59 15.84 -43.73
C GLU A 112 -36.85 14.39 -43.28
#